data_AF-A0A072NW79-F1
#
_entry.id   AF-A0A072NW79-F1
#
_cell.length_a   1.000
_cell.length_b   1.000
_cell.length_c   1.000
_cell.angle_alpha   90.00
_cell.angle_beta   90.00
_cell.angle_gamma   90.00
#
_symmetry.space_group_name_H-M   'P 1'
#
loop_
_entity.id
_entity.type
_entity.pdbx_description
1 polymer ?
#
loop_
_entity_poly.entity_id
_entity_poly.type
_entity_poly.pdbx_seq_one_letter_code
_entity_poly.pdbx_strand_id
1 'polypeptide(L)'
;MNIWLHLALNVISTLLLGDSNYCMQCLSAATRSDINRAHTRGKWLDVGVPSTRNPSAIPKYKALLWLTFGLTCIPLHLMYNSAFYKSLSTNNYDIFVVEPGFLEGGSVDTTGIVVAKGSIDPAIIQTDLGIAGRYIRLNNSDCINTYATDINSRRNPVLVSSKSTPAESTLLHVEHYSYTDSVGPRGIYKPYGWICADLDLGEKLRIIMEDRSTQVCETYAPKIAAGLAGQWTFKTYPVDFCLSEVVLERCGYSGNVPIISVVIICNAVKFGIMLFVALHLRDDPLIMIGDAVESFLDHADE
;
A
#
# COMPACT_ATOMS: atom_id res chain seq x y z
N MET A 1 -7.63 -5.11 5.17
CA MET A 1 -8.44 -4.46 4.12
C MET A 1 -9.85 -4.98 4.29
N ASN A 2 -10.78 -4.16 4.83
CA ASN A 2 -12.13 -4.63 5.12
C ASN A 2 -12.90 -4.77 3.80
N ILE A 3 -13.25 -6.01 3.46
CA ILE A 3 -13.97 -6.34 2.22
C ILE A 3 -15.25 -5.50 2.04
N TRP A 4 -15.90 -5.20 3.17
CA TRP A 4 -17.09 -4.35 3.24
C TRP A 4 -16.85 -2.91 2.76
N LEU A 5 -15.67 -2.35 3.05
CA LEU A 5 -15.35 -0.99 2.61
C LEU A 5 -15.17 -0.95 1.09
N HIS A 6 -14.42 -1.89 0.50
CA HIS A 6 -14.28 -1.98 -0.96
C HIS A 6 -15.61 -2.24 -1.64
N LEU A 7 -16.45 -3.09 -1.05
CA LEU A 7 -17.78 -3.35 -1.59
C LEU A 7 -18.65 -2.10 -1.60
N ALA A 8 -18.75 -1.40 -0.46
CA ALA A 8 -19.54 -0.17 -0.35
C ALA A 8 -19.05 0.90 -1.34
N LEU A 9 -17.73 1.08 -1.42
CA LEU A 9 -17.09 2.00 -2.34
C LEU A 9 -17.42 1.64 -3.81
N ASN A 10 -17.27 0.37 -4.20
CA ASN A 10 -17.58 -0.08 -5.55
C ASN A 10 -19.06 0.07 -5.92
N VAL A 11 -19.97 -0.17 -4.96
CA VAL A 11 -21.41 0.05 -5.15
C VAL A 11 -21.70 1.53 -5.41
N ILE A 12 -21.14 2.44 -4.59
CA ILE A 12 -21.32 3.89 -4.78
C ILE A 12 -20.77 4.33 -6.15
N SER A 13 -19.59 3.83 -6.55
CA SER A 13 -19.00 4.15 -7.85
C SER A 13 -19.89 3.68 -9.02
N THR A 14 -20.46 2.48 -8.90
CA THR A 14 -21.35 1.91 -9.92
C THR A 14 -22.65 2.72 -10.06
N LEU A 15 -23.27 3.10 -8.94
CA LEU A 15 -24.48 3.93 -8.93
C LEU A 15 -24.21 5.29 -9.57
N LEU A 16 -23.13 5.97 -9.14
CA LEU A 16 -22.74 7.26 -9.70
C LEU A 16 -22.45 7.17 -11.19
N LEU A 17 -21.88 6.06 -11.68
CA LEU A 17 -21.66 5.86 -13.10
C LEU A 17 -22.98 5.70 -13.86
N GLY A 18 -23.92 4.91 -13.32
CA GLY A 18 -25.26 4.74 -13.90
C GLY A 18 -25.99 6.07 -14.04
N ASP A 19 -26.01 6.87 -12.97
CA ASP A 19 -26.61 8.21 -12.95
C ASP A 19 -25.89 9.16 -13.91
N SER A 20 -24.56 9.09 -13.97
CA SER A 20 -23.76 9.88 -14.91
C SER A 20 -24.13 9.56 -16.37
N ASN A 21 -24.30 8.28 -16.68
CA ASN A 21 -24.68 7.83 -18.01
C ASN A 21 -26.10 8.30 -18.39
N TYR A 22 -27.04 8.24 -17.45
CA TYR A 22 -28.40 8.74 -17.66
C TYR A 22 -28.42 10.26 -17.91
N CYS A 23 -27.74 11.06 -17.08
CA CYS A 23 -27.66 12.51 -17.30
C CYS A 23 -26.97 12.87 -18.62
N MET A 24 -25.94 12.12 -19.03
CA MET A 24 -25.32 12.31 -20.35
C MET A 24 -26.29 11.99 -21.51
N GLN A 25 -27.19 11.02 -21.35
CA GLN A 25 -28.26 10.78 -22.33
C GLN A 25 -29.23 11.96 -22.38
N CYS A 26 -29.71 12.47 -21.23
CA CYS A 26 -30.58 13.66 -21.21
C CYS A 26 -29.93 14.89 -21.85
N LEU A 27 -28.62 15.09 -21.63
CA LEU A 27 -27.87 16.20 -22.20
C LEU A 27 -27.57 16.03 -23.70
N SER A 28 -27.53 14.80 -24.23
CA SER A 28 -27.28 14.51 -25.65
C SER A 28 -28.57 14.29 -26.46
N ALA A 29 -29.72 14.19 -25.79
CA ALA A 29 -31.02 14.08 -26.44
C ALA A 29 -31.37 15.36 -27.21
N ALA A 30 -31.73 15.17 -28.47
CA ALA A 30 -32.13 16.25 -29.37
C ALA A 30 -33.61 16.59 -29.17
N THR A 31 -33.97 17.86 -29.33
CA THR A 31 -35.38 18.26 -29.43
C THR A 31 -35.87 18.10 -30.87
N ARG A 32 -37.20 18.12 -31.08
CA ARG A 32 -37.73 18.05 -32.44
C ARG A 32 -37.20 19.17 -33.35
N SER A 33 -37.07 20.38 -32.79
CA SER A 33 -36.49 21.52 -33.53
C SER A 33 -35.03 21.31 -33.92
N ASP A 34 -34.24 20.62 -33.09
CA ASP A 34 -32.84 20.30 -33.40
C ASP A 34 -32.75 19.28 -34.55
N ILE A 35 -33.65 18.30 -34.57
CA ILE A 35 -33.75 17.29 -35.64
C ILE A 35 -34.13 17.94 -36.96
N ASN A 36 -35.18 18.76 -37.00
CA ASN A 36 -35.60 19.45 -38.22
C ASN A 36 -34.46 20.34 -38.77
N ARG A 37 -33.75 21.05 -37.87
CA ARG A 37 -32.56 21.85 -38.25
C ARG A 37 -31.40 21.01 -38.79
N ALA A 38 -31.26 19.76 -38.35
CA ALA A 38 -30.28 18.84 -38.91
C ALA A 38 -30.73 18.31 -40.29
N HIS A 39 -32.02 17.94 -40.43
CA HIS A 39 -32.61 17.42 -41.67
C HIS A 39 -32.54 18.44 -42.81
N THR A 40 -32.81 19.72 -42.55
CA THR A 40 -32.63 20.81 -43.55
C THR A 40 -31.20 20.93 -44.08
N ARG A 41 -30.20 20.38 -43.38
CA ARG A 41 -28.79 20.36 -43.78
C ARG A 41 -28.35 18.98 -44.29
N GLY A 42 -29.29 18.06 -44.53
CA GLY A 42 -29.01 16.67 -44.94
C GLY A 42 -28.27 15.86 -43.88
N LYS A 43 -28.39 16.22 -42.60
CA LYS A 43 -27.76 15.52 -41.47
C LYS A 43 -28.82 14.86 -40.60
N TRP A 44 -28.50 13.73 -40.00
CA TRP A 44 -29.35 13.03 -39.03
C TRP A 44 -28.76 13.12 -37.62
N LEU A 45 -29.63 13.03 -36.61
CA LEU A 45 -29.26 12.93 -35.19
C LEU A 45 -29.73 11.58 -34.63
N ASP A 46 -29.03 11.08 -33.62
CA ASP A 46 -29.35 9.80 -33.01
C ASP A 46 -30.41 10.00 -31.90
N VAL A 47 -31.43 9.15 -31.83
CA VAL A 47 -32.51 9.25 -30.82
C VAL A 47 -32.64 7.92 -30.10
N GLY A 48 -32.86 7.95 -28.78
CA GLY A 48 -33.04 6.72 -28.00
C GLY A 48 -31.75 5.94 -27.69
N VAL A 49 -30.58 6.50 -28.02
CA VAL A 49 -29.27 5.87 -27.79
C VAL A 49 -28.26 6.90 -27.26
N PRO A 50 -27.28 6.48 -26.43
CA PRO A 50 -26.18 7.35 -26.05
C PRO A 50 -25.40 7.81 -27.30
N SER A 51 -25.39 9.12 -27.57
CA SER A 51 -24.69 9.68 -28.73
C SER A 51 -23.58 10.64 -28.32
N THR A 52 -22.38 10.40 -28.83
CA THR A 52 -21.24 11.32 -28.74
C THR A 52 -21.24 12.35 -29.86
N ARG A 53 -22.09 12.17 -30.88
CA ARG A 53 -22.19 13.03 -32.06
C ARG A 53 -23.20 14.15 -31.86
N ASN A 54 -24.34 13.86 -31.24
CA ASN A 54 -25.39 14.83 -30.96
C ASN A 54 -24.93 16.09 -30.21
N PRO A 55 -24.02 16.02 -29.20
CA PRO A 55 -23.50 17.20 -28.52
C PRO A 55 -22.96 18.28 -29.47
N SER A 56 -22.44 17.91 -30.64
CA SER A 56 -21.94 18.87 -31.63
C SER A 56 -23.04 19.64 -32.41
N ALA A 57 -24.29 19.15 -32.37
CA ALA A 57 -25.41 19.68 -33.14
C ALA A 57 -26.50 20.38 -32.30
N ILE A 58 -26.49 20.15 -30.99
CA ILE A 58 -27.39 20.76 -29.99
C ILE A 58 -26.78 22.04 -29.38
N PRO A 59 -27.50 22.79 -28.52
CA PRO A 59 -26.97 24.00 -27.90
C PRO A 59 -25.65 23.80 -27.17
N LYS A 60 -24.71 24.74 -27.34
CA LYS A 60 -23.33 24.64 -26.82
C LYS A 60 -23.25 24.43 -25.30
N TYR A 61 -24.22 24.93 -24.53
CA TYR A 61 -24.24 24.73 -23.09
C TYR A 61 -24.46 23.25 -22.73
N LYS A 62 -25.35 22.53 -23.44
CA LYS A 62 -25.56 21.09 -23.26
C LYS A 62 -24.31 20.30 -23.61
N ALA A 63 -23.64 20.68 -24.70
CA ALA A 63 -22.38 20.07 -25.12
C ALA A 63 -21.27 20.25 -24.07
N LEU A 64 -21.16 21.45 -23.50
CA LEU A 64 -20.18 21.74 -22.45
C LEU A 64 -20.46 20.96 -21.16
N LEU A 65 -21.72 20.90 -20.74
CA LEU A 65 -22.14 20.11 -19.57
C LEU A 65 -21.87 18.63 -19.79
N TRP A 66 -22.19 18.10 -20.98
CA TRP A 66 -21.93 16.71 -21.36
C TRP A 66 -20.43 16.38 -21.31
N LEU A 67 -19.59 17.24 -21.90
CA LEU A 67 -18.14 17.07 -21.87
C LEU A 67 -17.58 17.12 -20.44
N THR A 68 -18.04 18.08 -19.63
CA THR A 68 -17.63 18.21 -18.23
C THR A 68 -18.01 16.96 -17.43
N PHE A 69 -19.20 16.41 -17.68
CA PHE A 69 -19.65 15.16 -17.08
C PHE A 69 -18.74 13.98 -17.45
N GLY A 70 -18.43 13.83 -18.74
CA GLY A 70 -17.55 12.77 -19.23
C GLY A 70 -16.14 12.86 -18.61
N LEU A 71 -15.55 14.05 -18.58
CA LEU A 71 -14.21 14.27 -18.02
C LEU A 71 -14.15 13.99 -16.51
N THR A 72 -15.19 14.34 -15.76
CA THR A 72 -15.25 14.09 -14.31
C THR A 72 -15.53 12.62 -13.96
N CYS A 73 -15.94 11.77 -14.91
CA CYS A 73 -16.08 10.33 -14.71
C CYS A 73 -14.75 9.57 -14.72
N ILE A 74 -13.75 10.07 -15.45
CA ILE A 74 -12.46 9.38 -15.64
C ILE A 74 -11.70 9.21 -14.31
N PRO A 75 -11.54 10.25 -13.46
CA PRO A 75 -10.85 10.12 -12.18
C PRO A 75 -11.50 9.11 -11.23
N LEU A 76 -12.84 9.05 -11.24
CA LEU A 76 -13.61 8.09 -10.43
C LEU A 76 -13.37 6.64 -10.87
N HIS A 77 -13.26 6.37 -12.16
CA HIS A 77 -12.99 5.02 -12.64
C HIS A 77 -11.54 4.60 -12.40
N LEU A 78 -10.61 5.50 -12.71
CA LEU A 78 -9.19 5.15 -12.74
C LEU A 78 -8.55 5.19 -11.35
N MET A 79 -8.89 6.21 -10.54
CA MET A 79 -8.12 6.55 -9.34
C MET A 79 -8.71 5.99 -8.06
N TYR A 80 -9.94 5.50 -8.09
CA TYR A 80 -10.66 5.08 -6.89
C TYR A 80 -10.06 3.85 -6.22
N ASN A 81 -9.53 2.91 -7.01
CA ASN A 81 -8.81 1.75 -6.51
C ASN A 81 -7.46 2.11 -5.87
N SER A 82 -6.94 3.30 -6.15
CA SER A 82 -5.66 3.81 -5.63
C SER A 82 -5.81 4.92 -4.60
N ALA A 83 -7.03 5.44 -4.41
CA ALA A 83 -7.33 6.48 -3.44
C ALA A 83 -7.07 5.99 -2.01
N PHE A 84 -7.25 4.70 -1.78
CA PHE A 84 -7.09 4.05 -0.50
C PHE A 84 -6.18 2.83 -0.61
N TYR A 85 -5.18 2.77 0.25
CA TYR A 85 -4.21 1.68 0.26
C TYR A 85 -3.91 1.25 1.69
N LYS A 86 -3.49 -0.01 1.83
CA LYS A 86 -3.01 -0.56 3.10
C LYS A 86 -1.58 -0.10 3.29
N SER A 87 -1.30 0.56 4.41
CA SER A 87 0.08 0.78 4.84
C SER A 87 0.49 -0.36 5.77
N LEU A 88 1.64 -0.95 5.46
CA LEU A 88 2.29 -1.95 6.29
C LEU A 88 3.34 -1.23 7.14
N SER A 89 3.40 -1.56 8.43
CA SER A 89 4.37 -0.98 9.36
C SER A 89 5.62 -1.84 9.39
N THR A 90 6.77 -1.21 9.14
CA THR A 90 8.08 -1.77 9.49
C THR A 90 8.53 -1.16 10.82
N ASN A 91 9.13 -1.99 11.67
CA ASN A 91 9.58 -1.57 12.99
C ASN A 91 11.11 -1.45 13.01
N ASN A 92 11.63 -0.41 13.66
CA ASN A 92 12.99 -0.40 14.17
C ASN A 92 13.04 -1.31 15.41
N TYR A 93 14.16 -1.99 15.61
CA TYR A 93 14.35 -2.93 16.71
C TYR A 93 15.81 -3.03 17.12
N ASP A 94 16.03 -3.51 18.34
CA ASP A 94 17.36 -3.77 18.88
C ASP A 94 17.65 -5.27 18.86
N ILE A 95 18.82 -5.65 18.38
CA ILE A 95 19.29 -7.02 18.33
C ILE A 95 20.14 -7.27 19.56
N PHE A 96 19.75 -8.23 20.39
CA PHE A 96 20.46 -8.61 21.60
C PHE A 96 21.18 -9.92 21.37
N VAL A 97 22.44 -10.02 21.78
CA VAL A 97 23.18 -11.29 21.86
C VAL A 97 23.44 -11.57 23.32
N VAL A 98 23.01 -12.73 23.80
CA VAL A 98 23.01 -13.05 25.23
C VAL A 98 23.49 -14.48 25.48
N GLU A 99 24.01 -14.71 26.67
CA GLU A 99 24.27 -16.05 27.20
C GLU A 99 22.98 -16.67 27.78
N PRO A 100 22.89 -17.99 27.92
CA PRO A 100 21.73 -18.65 28.53
C PRO A 100 21.35 -18.10 29.92
N GLY A 101 22.33 -17.70 30.73
CA GLY A 101 22.10 -17.12 32.05
C GLY A 101 21.32 -15.78 32.04
N PHE A 102 21.31 -15.06 30.90
CA PHE A 102 20.49 -13.86 30.76
C PHE A 102 19.00 -14.18 30.89
N LEU A 103 18.57 -15.34 30.37
CA LEU A 103 17.17 -15.80 30.43
C LEU A 103 16.73 -16.11 31.87
N GLU A 104 17.68 -16.34 32.77
CA GLU A 104 17.46 -16.71 34.17
C GLU A 104 17.61 -15.51 35.14
N GLY A 105 17.82 -14.29 34.61
CA GLY A 105 18.01 -13.10 35.44
C GLY A 105 19.47 -12.83 35.82
N GLY A 106 20.43 -13.33 35.04
CA GLY A 106 21.85 -13.04 35.25
C GLY A 106 22.20 -11.56 35.10
N SER A 107 23.39 -11.18 35.59
CA SER A 107 23.89 -9.79 35.56
C SER A 107 23.94 -9.23 34.14
N VAL A 108 23.48 -7.98 34.03
CA VAL A 108 23.48 -7.21 32.79
C VAL A 108 24.39 -6.00 33.00
N ASP A 109 25.61 -6.09 32.48
CA ASP A 109 26.52 -4.95 32.42
C ASP A 109 26.53 -4.39 30.99
N THR A 110 26.26 -3.09 30.88
CA THR A 110 26.34 -2.34 29.62
C THR A 110 27.63 -1.56 29.48
N THR A 111 28.49 -1.54 30.51
CA THR A 111 29.79 -0.87 30.44
C THR A 111 30.69 -1.54 29.39
N GLY A 112 31.14 -0.76 28.41
CA GLY A 112 31.92 -1.27 27.27
C GLY A 112 31.10 -1.74 26.07
N ILE A 113 29.76 -1.82 26.16
CA ILE A 113 28.88 -2.05 25.01
C ILE A 113 28.48 -0.70 24.42
N VAL A 114 28.69 -0.51 23.11
CA VAL A 114 28.22 0.67 22.40
C VAL A 114 26.71 0.56 22.19
N VAL A 115 25.92 1.05 23.16
CA VAL A 115 24.47 1.11 23.04
C VAL A 115 24.10 2.38 22.26
N ALA A 116 23.40 2.24 21.14
CA ALA A 116 22.96 3.38 20.35
C ALA A 116 21.94 4.23 21.13
N LYS A 117 21.96 5.54 20.92
CA LYS A 117 21.03 6.47 21.57
C LYS A 117 19.59 6.15 21.15
N GLY A 118 18.77 5.71 22.12
CA GLY A 118 17.38 5.30 21.88
C GLY A 118 17.16 3.78 21.83
N SER A 119 18.21 2.97 22.03
CA SER A 119 18.06 1.52 22.23
C SER A 119 17.31 1.23 23.53
N ILE A 120 16.58 0.12 23.56
CA ILE A 120 15.85 -0.37 24.73
C ILE A 120 16.84 -0.88 25.77
N ASP A 121 16.56 -0.58 27.04
CA ASP A 121 17.33 -1.11 28.18
C ASP A 121 17.25 -2.66 28.19
N PRO A 122 18.38 -3.37 28.14
CA PRO A 122 18.38 -4.84 28.15
C PRO A 122 17.69 -5.43 29.39
N ALA A 123 17.64 -4.73 30.52
CA ALA A 123 16.91 -5.19 31.71
C ALA A 123 15.39 -5.29 31.48
N ILE A 124 14.83 -4.42 30.63
CA ILE A 124 13.42 -4.49 30.21
C ILE A 124 13.20 -5.74 29.37
N ILE A 125 14.10 -6.02 28.42
CA ILE A 125 14.02 -7.24 27.60
C ILE A 125 14.11 -8.49 28.48
N GLN A 126 15.01 -8.51 29.46
CA GLN A 126 15.14 -9.61 30.41
C GLN A 126 13.83 -9.86 31.18
N THR A 127 13.16 -8.80 31.61
CA THR A 127 11.85 -8.88 32.27
C THR A 127 10.77 -9.40 31.31
N ASP A 128 10.78 -8.92 30.07
CA ASP A 128 9.79 -9.24 29.05
C ASP A 128 9.85 -10.69 28.57
N LEU A 129 11.03 -11.32 28.65
CA LEU A 129 11.22 -12.75 28.39
C LEU A 129 10.43 -13.64 29.37
N GLY A 130 10.15 -13.16 30.58
CA GLY A 130 9.32 -13.85 31.57
C GLY A 130 7.81 -13.79 31.29
N ILE A 131 7.37 -12.95 30.35
CA ILE A 131 5.96 -12.77 30.02
C ILE A 131 5.52 -13.83 29.00
N ALA A 132 4.60 -14.71 29.41
CA ALA A 132 4.09 -15.77 28.56
C ALA A 132 3.51 -15.23 27.24
N GLY A 133 3.98 -15.78 26.11
CA GLY A 133 3.50 -15.43 24.77
C GLY A 133 4.11 -14.16 24.18
N ARG A 134 4.96 -13.43 24.90
CA ARG A 134 5.62 -12.22 24.37
C ARG A 134 6.79 -12.55 23.45
N TYR A 135 7.58 -13.57 23.79
CA TYR A 135 8.65 -14.09 22.97
C TYR A 135 8.35 -15.53 22.54
N ILE A 136 8.68 -15.85 21.30
CA ILE A 136 8.65 -17.23 20.81
C ILE A 136 10.05 -17.70 20.48
N ARG A 137 10.33 -18.97 20.79
CA ARG A 137 11.58 -19.61 20.41
C ARG A 137 11.51 -20.06 18.96
N LEU A 138 12.51 -19.65 18.19
CA LEU A 138 12.71 -20.03 16.79
C LEU A 138 14.07 -20.74 16.65
N ASN A 139 14.12 -21.73 15.77
CA ASN A 139 15.40 -22.23 15.29
C ASN A 139 16.07 -21.17 14.38
N ASN A 140 17.33 -21.39 14.02
CA ASN A 140 18.09 -20.42 13.23
C ASN A 140 17.48 -20.17 11.85
N SER A 141 17.03 -21.20 11.13
CA SER A 141 16.40 -21.03 9.81
C SER A 141 15.11 -20.22 9.89
N ASP A 142 14.27 -20.47 10.88
CA ASP A 142 12.99 -19.78 11.07
C ASP A 142 13.21 -18.35 11.55
N CYS A 143 14.20 -18.10 12.41
CA CYS A 143 14.58 -16.73 12.82
C CYS A 143 15.11 -15.94 11.61
N ILE A 144 15.99 -16.52 10.80
CA ILE A 144 16.48 -15.87 9.58
C ILE A 144 15.31 -15.54 8.65
N ASN A 145 14.46 -16.52 8.32
CA ASN A 145 13.32 -16.32 7.42
C ASN A 145 12.31 -15.30 7.96
N THR A 146 12.20 -15.18 9.29
CA THR A 146 11.31 -14.23 9.94
C THR A 146 11.81 -12.79 9.84
N TYR A 147 13.11 -12.55 9.94
CA TYR A 147 13.70 -11.21 9.94
C TYR A 147 14.27 -10.79 8.57
N ALA A 148 14.52 -11.73 7.65
CA ALA A 148 14.98 -11.49 6.28
C ALA A 148 13.83 -11.10 5.32
N THR A 149 12.95 -10.20 5.77
CA THR A 149 11.81 -9.70 5.00
C THR A 149 11.75 -8.18 5.12
N ASP A 150 11.45 -7.49 4.02
CA ASP A 150 11.38 -6.01 3.99
C ASP A 150 10.29 -5.44 4.91
N ILE A 151 9.25 -6.24 5.15
CA ILE A 151 8.09 -5.89 5.98
C ILE A 151 8.01 -6.88 7.13
N ASN A 152 8.67 -6.54 8.24
CA ASN A 152 8.66 -7.35 9.45
C ASN A 152 7.82 -6.67 10.54
N SER A 153 6.79 -7.39 10.99
CA SER A 153 5.94 -6.98 12.09
C SER A 153 6.54 -7.24 13.45
N ARG A 154 7.59 -8.07 13.54
CA ARG A 154 8.27 -8.44 14.77
C ARG A 154 9.26 -7.39 15.25
N ARG A 155 9.63 -7.50 16.52
CA ARG A 155 10.64 -6.64 17.15
C ARG A 155 11.67 -7.46 17.93
N ASN A 156 12.74 -6.78 18.29
CA ASN A 156 13.77 -7.15 19.25
C ASN A 156 14.17 -8.63 19.29
N PRO A 157 14.88 -9.16 18.27
CA PRO A 157 15.42 -10.52 18.34
C PRO A 157 16.46 -10.64 19.46
N VAL A 158 16.36 -11.70 20.25
CA VAL A 158 17.35 -12.09 21.27
C VAL A 158 18.04 -13.37 20.78
N LEU A 159 19.28 -13.24 20.34
CA LEU A 159 20.14 -14.31 19.86
C LEU A 159 20.86 -14.94 21.06
N VAL A 160 20.61 -16.21 21.31
CA VAL A 160 21.24 -16.94 22.42
C VAL A 160 22.50 -17.63 21.90
N SER A 161 23.62 -17.40 22.58
CA SER A 161 24.94 -17.91 22.23
C SER A 161 25.57 -18.62 23.43
N SER A 162 25.99 -19.88 23.25
CA SER A 162 26.73 -20.66 24.25
C SER A 162 28.19 -20.24 24.42
N LYS A 163 28.68 -19.26 23.63
CA LYS A 163 30.05 -18.74 23.76
C LYS A 163 30.18 -17.97 25.08
N SER A 164 30.86 -18.58 26.05
CA SER A 164 31.19 -17.93 27.31
C SER A 164 32.21 -16.80 27.10
N THR A 165 31.91 -15.62 27.62
CA THR A 165 32.89 -14.53 27.68
C THR A 165 33.54 -14.43 29.06
N PRO A 166 34.77 -13.89 29.18
CA PRO A 166 35.43 -13.70 30.48
C PRO A 166 34.75 -12.67 31.39
N ALA A 167 33.73 -11.96 30.90
CA ALA A 167 33.01 -10.93 31.64
C ALA A 167 31.90 -11.56 32.48
N GLU A 168 31.64 -11.01 33.66
CA GLU A 168 30.52 -11.42 34.53
C GLU A 168 29.14 -11.01 33.96
N SER A 169 29.07 -10.49 32.73
CA SER A 169 27.83 -10.05 32.10
C SER A 169 27.26 -11.13 31.20
N THR A 170 25.98 -11.43 31.39
CA THR A 170 25.22 -12.34 30.53
C THR A 170 24.76 -11.69 29.22
N LEU A 171 24.95 -10.37 29.07
CA LEU A 171 24.72 -9.62 27.84
C LEU A 171 26.04 -9.49 27.05
N LEU A 172 26.05 -10.02 25.84
CA LEU A 172 27.25 -10.06 24.98
C LEU A 172 27.31 -8.91 23.97
N HIS A 173 26.16 -8.52 23.43
CA HIS A 173 26.10 -7.47 22.41
C HIS A 173 24.70 -6.85 22.29
N VAL A 174 24.64 -5.58 21.92
CA VAL A 174 23.42 -4.88 21.51
C VAL A 174 23.71 -4.11 20.23
N GLU A 175 22.87 -4.25 19.22
CA GLU A 175 22.95 -3.48 17.98
C GLU A 175 21.57 -2.94 17.60
N HIS A 176 21.49 -1.63 17.36
CA HIS A 176 20.26 -0.99 16.90
C HIS A 176 20.10 -1.19 15.39
N TYR A 177 18.99 -1.78 14.99
CA TYR A 177 18.58 -1.87 13.59
C TYR A 177 17.50 -0.84 13.29
N SER A 178 17.86 0.14 12.45
CA SER A 178 16.94 1.14 11.93
C SER A 178 16.74 0.95 10.43
N TYR A 179 15.47 0.93 10.01
CA TYR A 179 15.12 0.85 8.59
C TYR A 179 15.67 2.04 7.81
N THR A 180 15.69 3.25 8.38
CA THR A 180 16.19 4.46 7.70
C THR A 180 17.70 4.48 7.58
N ASP A 181 18.41 3.83 8.51
CA ASP A 181 19.88 3.85 8.58
C ASP A 181 20.51 2.75 7.72
N SER A 182 19.69 1.85 7.18
CA SER A 182 20.11 0.82 6.22
C SER A 182 20.54 1.38 4.86
N VAL A 183 20.48 2.71 4.67
CA VAL A 183 21.02 3.40 3.49
C VAL A 183 22.50 3.75 3.75
N GLY A 184 23.41 2.98 3.16
CA GLY A 184 24.85 3.20 3.32
C GLY A 184 25.34 4.54 2.73
N PRO A 185 26.61 4.93 2.95
CA PRO A 185 27.18 6.22 2.50
C PRO A 185 27.09 6.49 0.98
N ARG A 186 26.84 5.45 0.18
CA ARG A 186 26.65 5.50 -1.28
C ARG A 186 25.17 5.43 -1.72
N GLY A 187 24.22 5.54 -0.78
CA GLY A 187 22.79 5.40 -1.07
C GLY A 187 22.31 3.96 -1.25
N ILE A 188 23.15 2.97 -0.95
CA ILE A 188 22.82 1.54 -1.12
C ILE A 188 21.99 1.08 0.06
N TYR A 189 20.73 0.75 -0.19
CA TYR A 189 19.82 0.13 0.76
C TYR A 189 20.25 -1.32 1.07
N LYS A 190 20.47 -1.63 2.35
CA LYS A 190 20.91 -2.95 2.84
C LYS A 190 19.94 -3.49 3.89
N PRO A 191 18.80 -4.05 3.48
CA PRO A 191 17.82 -4.55 4.42
C PRO A 191 18.39 -5.74 5.19
N TYR A 192 18.05 -5.84 6.48
CA TYR A 192 18.39 -6.94 7.40
C TYR A 192 19.86 -7.40 7.31
N GLY A 193 20.78 -6.48 7.00
CA GLY A 193 22.20 -6.79 6.76
C GLY A 193 22.90 -7.46 7.95
N TRP A 194 22.37 -7.24 9.16
CA TRP A 194 22.83 -7.86 10.40
C TRP A 194 22.76 -9.39 10.37
N ILE A 195 21.81 -9.98 9.62
CA ILE A 195 21.68 -11.45 9.48
C ILE A 195 22.93 -12.04 8.80
N CYS A 196 23.48 -11.29 7.85
CA CYS A 196 24.67 -11.68 7.08
C CYS A 196 25.95 -11.07 7.66
N ALA A 197 25.91 -10.47 8.87
CA ALA A 197 27.07 -9.87 9.51
C ALA A 197 27.99 -10.91 10.15
N ASP A 198 28.33 -11.96 9.40
CA ASP A 198 29.25 -13.02 9.80
C ASP A 198 30.64 -12.75 9.19
N LEU A 199 31.67 -12.68 10.04
CA LEU A 199 33.04 -12.39 9.60
C LEU A 199 33.61 -13.47 8.68
N ASP A 200 33.16 -14.72 8.85
CA ASP A 200 33.64 -15.88 8.09
C ASP A 200 32.68 -16.25 6.94
N LEU A 201 31.67 -15.41 6.67
CA LEU A 201 30.58 -15.75 5.75
C LEU A 201 31.07 -16.08 4.33
N GLY A 202 32.04 -15.33 3.82
CA GLY A 202 32.57 -15.58 2.47
C GLY A 202 33.42 -16.85 2.39
N GLU A 203 34.04 -17.29 3.49
CA GLU A 203 34.67 -18.61 3.54
C GLU A 203 33.61 -19.72 3.54
N LYS A 204 32.59 -19.59 4.39
CA LYS A 204 31.47 -20.55 4.50
C LYS A 204 30.70 -20.71 3.18
N LEU A 205 30.52 -19.61 2.45
CA LEU A 205 29.82 -19.60 1.15
C LEU A 205 30.75 -19.72 -0.06
N ARG A 206 32.08 -19.79 0.14
CA ARG A 206 33.11 -19.86 -0.92
C ARG A 206 32.99 -18.74 -1.96
N ILE A 207 32.73 -17.52 -1.50
CA ILE A 207 32.56 -16.33 -2.34
C ILE A 207 33.89 -15.58 -2.43
N ILE A 208 34.30 -15.20 -3.64
CA ILE A 208 35.47 -14.34 -3.85
C ILE A 208 35.08 -12.93 -3.37
N MET A 209 35.61 -12.53 -2.21
CA MET A 209 35.28 -11.27 -1.54
C MET A 209 35.93 -10.08 -2.23
N GLU A 210 35.30 -9.52 -3.26
CA GLU A 210 35.87 -8.36 -3.97
C GLU A 210 35.57 -7.03 -3.28
N ASP A 211 34.52 -6.92 -2.45
CA ASP A 211 34.30 -5.74 -1.58
C ASP A 211 33.30 -6.09 -0.46
N ARG A 212 33.72 -6.04 0.82
CA ARG A 212 32.83 -6.26 1.98
C ARG A 212 31.66 -5.27 2.01
N SER A 213 31.78 -4.16 1.30
CA SER A 213 30.78 -3.09 1.27
C SER A 213 29.68 -3.26 0.22
N THR A 214 29.70 -4.29 -0.63
CA THR A 214 28.66 -4.58 -1.65
C THR A 214 27.83 -5.84 -1.39
N GLN A 215 28.03 -6.54 -0.26
CA GLN A 215 27.26 -7.74 0.06
C GLN A 215 25.79 -7.38 0.35
N VAL A 216 24.90 -7.72 -0.59
CA VAL A 216 23.45 -7.59 -0.41
C VAL A 216 22.98 -8.84 0.32
N CYS A 217 22.55 -8.68 1.58
CA CYS A 217 22.12 -9.82 2.41
C CYS A 217 20.91 -10.56 1.82
N GLU A 218 20.09 -9.89 1.02
CA GLU A 218 18.95 -10.46 0.27
C GLU A 218 19.31 -11.72 -0.52
N THR A 219 20.48 -11.73 -1.18
CA THR A 219 20.93 -12.89 -1.98
C THR A 219 21.38 -14.07 -1.11
N TYR A 220 21.84 -13.81 0.11
CA TYR A 220 22.53 -14.79 0.95
C TYR A 220 21.70 -15.29 2.12
N ALA A 221 20.82 -14.47 2.70
CA ALA A 221 19.90 -14.86 3.75
C ALA A 221 19.16 -16.19 3.46
N PRO A 222 18.55 -16.42 2.28
CA PRO A 222 17.90 -17.71 1.99
C PRO A 222 18.90 -18.87 1.91
N LYS A 223 20.13 -18.63 1.44
CA LYS A 223 21.18 -19.66 1.39
C LYS A 223 21.68 -20.02 2.79
N ILE A 224 21.80 -19.04 3.68
CA ILE A 224 22.16 -19.25 5.07
C ILE A 224 21.06 -20.05 5.75
N ALA A 225 19.79 -19.63 5.61
CA ALA A 225 18.65 -20.33 6.21
C ALA A 225 18.53 -21.79 5.74
N ALA A 226 18.77 -22.07 4.46
CA ALA A 226 18.61 -23.42 3.91
C ALA A 226 19.82 -24.35 4.15
N GLY A 227 21.06 -23.81 4.12
CA GLY A 227 22.27 -24.63 4.07
C GLY A 227 23.26 -24.43 5.23
N LEU A 228 23.19 -23.31 5.95
CA LEU A 228 24.16 -22.94 6.98
C LEU A 228 23.51 -22.56 8.32
N ALA A 229 22.21 -22.80 8.52
CA ALA A 229 21.50 -22.43 9.74
C ALA A 229 22.16 -22.99 11.01
N GLY A 230 22.70 -24.22 10.97
CA GLY A 230 23.42 -24.83 12.10
C GLY A 230 24.82 -24.25 12.38
N GLN A 231 25.36 -23.45 11.46
CA GLN A 231 26.65 -22.75 11.60
C GLN A 231 26.47 -21.23 11.57
N TRP A 232 25.24 -20.77 11.82
CA TRP A 232 24.93 -19.35 11.80
C TRP A 232 25.63 -18.64 12.95
N THR A 233 26.39 -17.62 12.59
CA THR A 233 27.09 -16.75 13.52
C THR A 233 26.66 -15.33 13.28
N PHE A 234 26.47 -14.58 14.37
CA PHE A 234 26.30 -13.14 14.33
C PHE A 234 27.63 -12.50 14.77
N LYS A 235 28.32 -11.82 13.86
CA LYS A 235 29.70 -11.34 14.03
C LYS A 235 30.67 -12.46 14.36
N THR A 236 30.95 -12.65 15.66
CA THR A 236 31.82 -13.72 16.18
C THR A 236 31.10 -14.64 17.16
N TYR A 237 29.79 -14.45 17.32
CA TYR A 237 28.95 -15.18 18.28
C TYR A 237 28.19 -16.30 17.54
N PRO A 238 28.42 -17.58 17.87
CA PRO A 238 27.57 -18.66 17.37
C PRO A 238 26.16 -18.50 17.94
N VAL A 239 25.15 -18.63 17.08
CA VAL A 239 23.74 -18.52 17.50
C VAL A 239 23.19 -19.93 17.64
N ASP A 240 22.77 -20.30 18.84
CA ASP A 240 22.15 -21.62 19.09
C ASP A 240 20.67 -21.61 18.71
N PHE A 241 19.98 -20.54 19.10
CA PHE A 241 18.59 -20.26 18.77
C PHE A 241 18.28 -18.77 19.00
N CYS A 242 17.11 -18.36 18.55
CA CYS A 242 16.67 -16.97 18.61
C CYS A 242 15.29 -16.89 19.26
N LEU A 243 15.12 -15.94 20.17
CA LEU A 243 13.82 -15.57 20.74
C LEU A 243 13.33 -14.32 20.02
N SER A 244 12.13 -14.40 19.47
CA SER A 244 11.56 -13.33 18.64
C SER A 244 10.36 -12.71 19.33
N GLU A 245 10.37 -11.38 19.51
CA GLU A 245 9.25 -10.65 20.11
C GLU A 245 8.06 -10.66 19.14
N VAL A 246 6.92 -11.14 19.64
CA VAL A 246 5.66 -11.14 18.90
C VAL A 246 5.00 -9.79 19.11
N VAL A 247 4.77 -9.07 18.01
CA VAL A 247 4.08 -7.78 18.03
C VAL A 247 2.87 -7.85 17.11
N LEU A 248 1.74 -7.31 17.59
CA LEU A 248 0.53 -7.23 16.79
C LEU A 248 0.75 -6.29 15.60
N GLU A 249 0.50 -6.78 14.39
CA GLU A 249 0.54 -6.00 13.17
C GLU A 249 -0.41 -4.80 13.23
N ARG A 250 0.14 -3.59 13.38
CA ARG A 250 -0.61 -2.35 13.21
C ARG A 250 -0.72 -2.03 11.73
N CYS A 251 -1.65 -2.70 11.06
CA CYS A 251 -2.02 -2.38 9.69
C CYS A 251 -2.71 -1.00 9.65
N GLY A 252 -2.07 -0.03 9.01
CA GLY A 252 -2.63 1.30 8.81
C GLY A 252 -3.55 1.33 7.58
N TYR A 253 -4.54 2.22 7.64
CA TYR A 253 -5.30 2.61 6.46
C TYR A 253 -4.85 4.02 6.06
N SER A 254 -4.35 4.14 4.85
CA SER A 254 -3.82 5.40 4.34
C SER A 254 -4.56 5.78 3.07
N GLY A 255 -4.93 7.06 2.98
CA GLY A 255 -5.54 7.65 1.81
C GLY A 255 -4.55 8.54 1.09
N ASN A 256 -4.51 8.48 -0.24
CA ASN A 256 -3.80 9.48 -1.02
C ASN A 256 -4.64 10.76 -1.07
N VAL A 257 -4.31 11.72 -0.20
CA VAL A 257 -5.07 12.98 -0.03
C VAL A 257 -5.28 13.72 -1.36
N PRO A 258 -4.27 13.92 -2.23
CA PRO A 258 -4.48 14.48 -3.56
C PRO A 258 -5.55 13.75 -4.38
N ILE A 259 -5.50 12.42 -4.44
CA ILE A 259 -6.45 11.62 -5.22
C ILE A 259 -7.86 11.76 -4.65
N ILE A 260 -8.00 11.64 -3.32
CA ILE A 260 -9.30 11.75 -2.64
C ILE A 260 -9.91 13.14 -2.90
N SER A 261 -9.11 14.20 -2.80
CA SER A 261 -9.56 15.57 -3.08
C SER A 261 -10.09 15.73 -4.51
N VAL A 262 -9.38 15.19 -5.51
CA VAL A 262 -9.83 15.21 -6.91
C VAL A 262 -11.17 14.48 -7.05
N VAL A 263 -11.31 13.30 -6.46
CA VAL A 263 -12.56 12.51 -6.51
C VAL A 263 -13.73 13.27 -5.87
N ILE A 264 -13.51 13.91 -4.72
CA ILE A 264 -14.54 14.71 -4.05
C ILE A 264 -14.98 15.88 -4.92
N ILE A 265 -14.04 16.62 -5.50
CA ILE A 265 -14.33 17.77 -6.37
C ILE A 265 -15.11 17.31 -7.61
N CYS A 266 -14.69 16.22 -8.26
CA CYS A 266 -15.40 15.67 -9.42
C CYS A 266 -16.84 15.27 -9.08
N ASN A 267 -17.06 14.64 -7.92
CA ASN A 267 -18.41 14.28 -7.47
C ASN A 267 -19.27 15.51 -7.15
N ALA A 268 -18.70 16.54 -6.55
CA ALA A 268 -19.43 17.80 -6.27
C ALA A 268 -19.86 18.50 -7.57
N VAL A 269 -18.96 18.54 -8.57
CA VAL A 269 -19.28 19.07 -9.91
C VAL A 269 -20.40 18.26 -10.55
N LYS A 270 -20.33 16.93 -10.52
CA LYS A 270 -21.39 16.05 -11.05
C LYS A 270 -22.73 16.33 -10.38
N PHE A 271 -22.76 16.38 -9.05
CA PHE A 271 -23.98 16.67 -8.30
C PHE A 271 -24.57 18.04 -8.70
N GLY A 272 -23.72 19.06 -8.85
CA GLY A 272 -24.15 20.37 -9.34
C GLY A 272 -24.74 20.33 -10.74
N ILE A 273 -24.16 19.57 -11.67
CA ILE A 273 -24.69 19.42 -13.03
C ILE A 273 -25.99 18.60 -13.02
N MET A 274 -26.09 17.52 -12.25
CA MET A 274 -27.32 16.74 -12.11
C MET A 274 -28.47 17.60 -11.58
N LEU A 275 -28.20 18.41 -10.55
CA LEU A 275 -29.18 19.34 -10.00
C LEU A 275 -29.57 20.41 -11.03
N PHE A 276 -28.60 20.95 -11.77
CA PHE A 276 -28.87 21.89 -12.84
C PHE A 276 -29.79 21.28 -13.91
N VAL A 277 -29.47 20.07 -14.38
CA VAL A 277 -30.29 19.31 -15.35
C VAL A 277 -31.70 19.09 -14.80
N ALA A 278 -31.84 18.64 -13.56
CA ALA A 278 -33.13 18.39 -12.94
C ALA A 278 -34.02 19.64 -12.80
N LEU A 279 -33.42 20.82 -12.59
CA LEU A 279 -34.15 22.06 -12.35
C LEU A 279 -34.35 22.93 -13.60
N HIS A 280 -33.43 22.86 -14.56
CA HIS A 280 -33.36 23.81 -15.69
C HIS A 280 -33.56 23.17 -17.06
N LEU A 281 -33.46 21.84 -17.20
CA LEU A 281 -33.73 21.17 -18.47
C LEU A 281 -35.25 21.07 -18.68
N ARG A 282 -35.85 22.16 -19.16
CA ARG A 282 -37.29 22.29 -19.48
C ARG A 282 -37.61 22.14 -20.96
N ASP A 283 -36.62 21.78 -21.77
CA ASP A 283 -36.87 21.44 -23.17
C ASP A 283 -37.74 20.17 -23.23
N ASP A 284 -38.33 19.87 -24.39
CA ASP A 284 -38.97 18.58 -24.69
C ASP A 284 -37.97 17.69 -25.48
N PRO A 285 -36.93 17.13 -24.83
CA PRO A 285 -35.96 16.27 -25.49
C PRO A 285 -36.61 14.92 -25.83
N LEU A 286 -36.27 14.39 -27.00
CA LEU A 286 -36.65 13.04 -27.40
C LEU A 286 -35.60 12.07 -26.83
N ILE A 287 -35.83 11.60 -25.61
CA ILE A 287 -34.86 10.80 -24.87
C ILE A 287 -34.96 9.34 -25.31
N MET A 288 -36.19 8.84 -25.48
CA MET A 288 -36.48 7.48 -25.92
C MET A 288 -36.99 7.44 -27.37
N ILE A 289 -36.89 6.25 -27.98
CA ILE A 289 -37.45 6.00 -29.32
C ILE A 289 -38.97 6.24 -29.31
N GLY A 290 -39.64 5.91 -28.20
CA GLY A 290 -41.07 6.17 -28.01
C GLY A 290 -41.42 7.66 -28.17
N ASP A 291 -40.69 8.53 -27.47
CA ASP A 291 -40.86 9.99 -27.54
C ASP A 291 -40.72 10.48 -29.00
N ALA A 292 -39.74 9.93 -29.72
CA ALA A 292 -39.56 10.24 -31.14
C ALA A 292 -40.78 9.83 -31.95
N VAL A 293 -41.22 8.56 -31.86
CA VAL A 293 -42.36 8.05 -32.63
C VAL A 293 -43.61 8.89 -32.36
N GLU A 294 -43.90 9.20 -31.11
CA GLU A 294 -45.01 10.09 -30.72
C GLU A 294 -44.87 11.47 -31.39
N SER A 295 -43.69 12.10 -31.27
CA SER A 295 -43.42 13.40 -31.89
C SER A 295 -43.59 13.38 -33.42
N PHE A 296 -43.13 12.32 -34.10
CA PHE A 296 -43.22 12.17 -35.56
C PHE A 296 -44.64 11.84 -36.05
N LEU A 297 -45.46 11.19 -35.22
CA LEU A 297 -46.86 10.94 -35.52
C LEU A 297 -47.70 12.21 -35.39
N ASP A 298 -47.44 13.04 -34.38
CA ASP A 298 -48.16 14.30 -34.18
C ASP A 298 -47.78 15.36 -35.22
N HIS A 299 -46.49 15.44 -35.57
CA HIS A 299 -45.97 16.39 -36.55
C HIS A 299 -44.99 15.66 -37.48
N ALA A 300 -45.29 15.61 -38.78
CA ALA A 300 -44.37 15.10 -39.79
C ALA A 300 -43.19 16.08 -40.02
N ASP A 301 -42.07 15.58 -40.53
CA ASP A 301 -40.98 16.46 -40.97
C ASP A 301 -41.41 17.28 -42.20
N GLU A 302 -41.06 18.57 -42.21
CA GLU A 302 -41.15 19.43 -43.42
C GLU A 302 -40.03 19.13 -44.42
#